data_AF-A0A2D5SEY0-F1
#
_entry.id   AF-A0A2D5SEY0-F1
#
_cell.length_a   1.000
_cell.length_b   1.000
_cell.length_c   1.000
_cell.angle_alpha   90.00
_cell.angle_beta   90.00
_cell.angle_gamma   90.00
#
_symmetry.space_group_name_H-M   'P 1'
#
loop_
_entity.id
_entity.type
_entity.pdbx_description
1 polymer ?
#
loop_
_entity_poly.entity_id
_entity_poly.type
_entity_poly.pdbx_seq_one_letter_code
_entity_poly.pdbx_strand_id
1 'polypeptide(L)'
;MIRQCIYNKILSKQMRTSFFAITKLSVILLFILTTAISTEAQEYATDRLFIKEYSKTKCRSLVEEKIKSLKINRVMTLEQEDFLNQNVWSKLRLKLPLSPGEKAHLRKLKQKGVYSNKLSTKNIWARNAAKFKELRLKCK
;
A
#
# COMPACT_ATOMS: atom_id res chain seq x y z
N MET A 1 -5.69 -17.97 -83.36
CA MET A 1 -6.85 -17.53 -82.53
C MET A 1 -7.26 -18.50 -81.42
N ILE A 2 -7.27 -19.83 -81.61
CA ILE A 2 -7.75 -20.80 -80.60
C ILE A 2 -6.90 -20.82 -79.31
N ARG A 3 -5.56 -20.79 -79.41
CA ARG A 3 -4.64 -20.77 -78.24
C ARG A 3 -4.86 -19.57 -77.32
N GLN A 4 -5.20 -18.41 -77.87
CA GLN A 4 -5.38 -17.16 -77.13
C GLN A 4 -6.70 -17.14 -76.34
N CYS A 5 -7.75 -17.78 -76.89
CA CYS A 5 -9.02 -17.98 -76.18
C CYS A 5 -8.88 -18.97 -75.01
N ILE A 6 -8.10 -20.05 -75.17
CA ILE A 6 -7.85 -21.03 -74.11
C ILE A 6 -7.04 -20.39 -72.98
N TYR A 7 -6.03 -19.60 -73.31
CA TYR A 7 -5.21 -18.85 -72.33
C TYR A 7 -6.06 -17.88 -71.51
N ASN A 8 -6.91 -17.07 -72.16
CA ASN A 8 -7.81 -16.13 -71.45
C ASN A 8 -8.85 -16.84 -70.57
N LYS A 9 -9.31 -18.04 -70.96
CA LYS A 9 -10.24 -18.85 -70.16
C LYS A 9 -9.58 -19.45 -68.92
N ILE A 10 -8.31 -19.86 -69.02
CA ILE A 10 -7.52 -20.36 -67.88
C ILE A 10 -7.18 -19.19 -66.94
N LEU A 11 -6.74 -18.05 -67.48
CA LEU A 11 -6.40 -16.86 -66.70
C LEU A 11 -7.60 -16.32 -65.92
N SER A 12 -8.78 -16.22 -66.55
CA SER A 12 -10.01 -15.80 -65.88
C SER A 12 -10.48 -16.79 -64.80
N LYS A 13 -10.32 -18.11 -65.03
CA LYS A 13 -10.64 -19.14 -64.02
C LYS A 13 -9.69 -19.04 -62.82
N GLN A 14 -8.40 -18.84 -63.05
CA GLN A 14 -7.37 -18.68 -62.01
C GLN A 14 -7.56 -17.38 -61.22
N MET A 15 -7.92 -16.28 -61.88
CA MET A 15 -8.28 -15.03 -61.20
C MET A 15 -9.53 -15.19 -60.35
N ARG A 16 -10.55 -15.90 -60.85
CA ARG A 16 -11.79 -16.16 -60.09
C ARG A 16 -11.54 -17.00 -58.85
N THR A 17 -10.71 -18.06 -58.94
CA THR A 17 -10.35 -18.87 -57.77
C THR A 17 -9.51 -18.10 -56.75
N SER A 18 -8.62 -17.22 -57.21
CA SER A 18 -7.84 -16.32 -56.34
C SER A 18 -8.75 -15.32 -55.62
N PHE A 19 -9.71 -14.73 -56.33
CA PHE A 19 -10.70 -13.83 -55.72
C PHE A 19 -11.57 -14.52 -54.67
N PHE A 20 -11.99 -15.77 -54.93
CA PHE A 20 -12.74 -16.58 -53.95
C PHE A 20 -11.89 -16.95 -52.72
N ALA A 21 -10.58 -17.17 -52.88
CA ALA A 21 -9.68 -17.44 -51.76
C ALA A 21 -9.46 -16.18 -50.89
N ILE A 22 -9.25 -15.02 -51.54
CA ILE A 22 -9.04 -13.72 -50.85
C ILE A 22 -10.29 -13.31 -50.06
N THR A 23 -11.48 -13.48 -50.66
CA THR A 23 -12.76 -13.17 -49.99
C THR A 23 -13.05 -14.10 -48.81
N LYS A 24 -12.67 -15.38 -48.87
CA LYS A 24 -12.77 -16.28 -47.71
C LYS A 24 -11.82 -15.88 -46.58
N LEU A 25 -10.57 -15.56 -46.92
CA LEU A 25 -9.58 -15.10 -45.94
C LEU A 25 -9.98 -13.78 -45.30
N SER A 26 -10.54 -12.83 -46.05
CA SER A 26 -11.00 -11.56 -45.50
C SER A 26 -12.19 -11.74 -44.56
N VAL A 27 -13.14 -12.64 -44.87
CA VAL A 27 -14.26 -12.96 -43.98
C VAL A 27 -13.78 -13.60 -42.68
N ILE A 28 -12.83 -14.54 -42.75
CA ILE A 28 -12.23 -15.16 -41.56
C ILE A 28 -11.48 -14.11 -40.72
N LEU A 29 -10.70 -13.24 -41.37
CA LEU A 29 -9.97 -12.16 -40.69
C LEU A 29 -10.93 -11.18 -40.00
N LEU A 30 -12.01 -10.78 -40.68
CA LEU A 30 -13.05 -9.90 -40.12
C LEU A 30 -13.78 -10.58 -38.94
N PHE A 31 -14.03 -11.89 -39.02
CA PHE A 31 -14.62 -12.65 -37.93
C PHE A 31 -13.70 -12.70 -36.70
N ILE A 32 -12.41 -12.95 -36.89
CA ILE A 32 -11.42 -12.93 -35.80
C ILE A 32 -11.33 -11.52 -35.20
N LEU A 33 -11.27 -10.47 -36.04
CA LEU A 33 -11.18 -9.09 -35.59
C LEU A 33 -12.39 -8.68 -34.74
N THR A 34 -13.60 -9.08 -35.14
CA THR A 34 -14.83 -8.79 -34.37
C THR A 34 -14.87 -9.52 -33.04
N THR A 35 -14.40 -10.77 -32.98
CA THR A 35 -14.32 -11.52 -31.70
C THR A 35 -13.21 -11.04 -30.76
N ALA A 36 -12.16 -10.40 -31.29
CA ALA A 36 -11.04 -9.88 -30.49
C ALA A 36 -11.35 -8.55 -29.79
N ILE A 37 -12.37 -7.81 -30.24
CA ILE A 37 -12.71 -6.47 -29.70
C ILE A 37 -13.60 -6.57 -28.45
N SER A 38 -14.29 -7.69 -28.23
CA SER A 38 -15.28 -7.84 -27.17
C SER A 38 -14.87 -8.87 -26.11
N THR A 39 -13.80 -8.56 -25.37
CA THR A 39 -13.46 -9.24 -24.09
C THR A 39 -13.40 -8.24 -22.94
N GLU A 40 -14.35 -7.31 -22.87
CA GLU A 40 -14.76 -6.84 -21.55
C GLU A 40 -15.53 -7.98 -20.90
N ALA A 41 -14.83 -8.79 -20.10
CA ALA A 41 -15.46 -9.79 -19.25
C ALA A 41 -16.58 -9.07 -18.49
N GLN A 42 -17.82 -9.51 -18.70
CA GLN A 42 -19.00 -8.87 -18.12
C GLN A 42 -18.88 -8.93 -16.61
N GLU A 43 -18.44 -7.83 -16.01
CA GLU A 43 -18.16 -7.75 -14.59
C GLU A 43 -19.51 -7.81 -13.86
N TYR A 44 -19.82 -8.98 -13.29
CA TYR A 44 -21.08 -9.17 -12.59
C TYR A 44 -21.16 -8.23 -11.39
N ALA A 45 -22.37 -7.77 -11.05
CA ALA A 45 -22.57 -6.90 -9.90
C ALA A 45 -22.02 -7.51 -8.58
N THR A 46 -22.01 -8.84 -8.50
CA THR A 46 -21.41 -9.62 -7.39
C THR A 46 -19.89 -9.46 -7.31
N ASP A 47 -19.19 -9.45 -8.44
CA ASP A 47 -17.73 -9.31 -8.48
C ASP A 47 -17.32 -7.92 -8.02
N ARG A 48 -18.06 -6.88 -8.43
CA ARG A 48 -17.83 -5.50 -7.94
C ARG A 48 -18.01 -5.39 -6.43
N LEU A 49 -19.04 -6.03 -5.87
CA LEU A 49 -19.27 -6.07 -4.42
C LEU A 49 -18.15 -6.83 -3.71
N PHE A 50 -17.72 -7.97 -4.25
CA PHE A 50 -16.63 -8.76 -3.70
C PHE A 50 -15.30 -8.00 -3.72
N ILE A 51 -14.93 -7.38 -4.84
CA ILE A 51 -13.71 -6.58 -4.98
C ILE A 51 -13.74 -5.40 -4.00
N LYS A 52 -14.89 -4.74 -3.83
CA LYS A 52 -15.06 -3.64 -2.88
C LYS A 52 -14.83 -4.10 -1.43
N GLU A 53 -15.39 -5.22 -1.01
CA GLU A 53 -15.18 -5.70 0.36
C GLU A 53 -13.80 -6.32 0.58
N TYR A 54 -13.25 -7.00 -0.42
CA TYR A 54 -11.89 -7.51 -0.40
C TYR A 54 -10.85 -6.38 -0.29
N SER A 55 -11.02 -5.30 -1.07
CA SER A 55 -10.14 -4.14 -0.99
C SER A 55 -10.24 -3.43 0.37
N LYS A 56 -11.44 -3.33 0.95
CA LYS A 56 -11.67 -2.78 2.29
C LYS A 56 -10.99 -3.58 3.39
N THR A 57 -11.12 -4.91 3.35
CA THR A 57 -10.48 -5.81 4.32
C THR A 57 -8.95 -5.77 4.20
N LYS A 58 -8.41 -5.77 2.98
CA LYS A 58 -6.98 -5.59 2.72
C LYS A 58 -6.46 -4.27 3.28
N CYS A 59 -7.17 -3.16 3.05
CA CYS A 59 -6.81 -1.85 3.61
C CYS A 59 -6.77 -1.88 5.14
N ARG A 60 -7.80 -2.46 5.78
CA ARG A 60 -7.85 -2.58 7.26
C ARG A 60 -6.67 -3.39 7.81
N SER A 61 -6.33 -4.50 7.17
CA SER A 61 -5.18 -5.33 7.58
C SER A 61 -3.87 -4.53 7.58
N LEU A 62 -3.58 -3.85 6.46
CA LEU A 62 -2.38 -3.01 6.32
C LEU A 62 -2.34 -1.87 7.34
N VAL A 63 -3.49 -1.26 7.64
CA VAL A 63 -3.60 -0.23 8.67
C VAL A 63 -3.30 -0.79 10.07
N GLU A 64 -3.82 -1.96 10.42
CA GLU A 64 -3.55 -2.56 11.73
C GLU A 64 -2.08 -2.99 11.88
N GLU A 65 -1.44 -3.50 10.83
CA GLU A 65 0.01 -3.76 10.83
C GLU A 65 0.82 -2.48 11.07
N LYS A 66 0.43 -1.38 10.41
CA LYS A 66 1.05 -0.07 10.62
C LYS A 66 0.81 0.47 12.03
N ILE A 67 -0.37 0.26 12.61
CA ILE A 67 -0.64 0.64 14.01
C ILE A 67 0.21 -0.19 14.96
N LYS A 68 0.37 -1.50 14.70
CA LYS A 68 1.20 -2.40 15.50
C LYS A 68 2.66 -1.95 15.52
N SER A 69 3.22 -1.61 14.36
CA SER A 69 4.60 -1.09 14.30
C SER A 69 4.77 0.23 15.06
N LEU A 70 3.79 1.13 14.96
CA LEU A 70 3.81 2.41 15.68
C LEU A 70 3.74 2.24 17.22
N LYS A 71 3.13 1.17 17.73
CA LYS A 71 3.06 0.88 19.18
C LYS A 71 4.39 0.41 19.77
N ILE A 72 5.31 -0.12 18.95
CA ILE A 72 6.59 -0.65 19.42
C ILE A 72 7.56 0.48 19.79
N ASN A 73 7.51 1.60 19.07
CA ASN A 73 8.37 2.76 19.33
C ASN A 73 7.89 3.53 20.56
N ARG A 74 8.40 3.13 21.74
CA ARG A 74 8.16 3.82 23.00
C ARG A 74 9.14 4.97 23.18
N VAL A 75 8.61 6.15 23.45
CA VAL A 75 9.37 7.33 23.83
C VAL A 75 9.30 7.48 25.35
N MET A 76 10.40 7.91 25.98
CA MET A 76 10.41 8.24 27.40
C MET A 76 9.34 9.28 27.70
N THR A 77 8.51 9.04 28.72
CA THR A 77 7.46 9.97 29.12
C THR A 77 7.97 10.97 30.16
N LEU A 78 7.19 12.04 30.38
CA LEU A 78 7.49 13.02 31.42
C LEU A 78 7.52 12.37 32.81
N GLU A 79 6.57 11.47 33.10
CA GLU A 79 6.49 10.80 34.41
C GLU A 79 7.68 9.86 34.65
N GLN A 80 8.16 9.19 33.60
CA GLN A 80 9.35 8.34 33.68
C GLN A 80 10.62 9.17 33.93
N GLU A 81 10.73 10.34 33.31
CA GLU A 81 11.84 11.26 33.57
C GLU A 81 11.80 11.82 34.99
N ASP A 82 10.63 12.22 35.48
CA ASP A 82 10.46 12.72 36.85
C ASP A 82 10.86 11.65 37.87
N PHE A 83 10.47 10.40 37.64
CA PHE A 83 10.88 9.28 38.46
C PHE A 83 12.41 9.10 38.48
N LEU A 84 13.07 9.17 37.32
CA LEU A 84 14.52 9.10 37.21
C LEU A 84 15.20 10.25 37.96
N ASN A 85 14.67 11.46 37.83
CA ASN A 85 15.18 12.64 38.52
C ASN A 85 15.07 12.47 40.04
N GLN A 86 13.89 12.08 40.53
CA GLN A 86 13.66 11.84 41.96
C GLN A 86 14.60 10.77 42.52
N ASN A 87 14.80 9.66 41.80
CA ASN A 87 15.70 8.59 42.23
C ASN A 87 17.15 9.10 42.36
N VAL A 88 17.65 9.86 41.39
CA VAL A 88 19.01 10.45 41.47
C VAL A 88 19.12 11.42 42.65
N TRP A 89 18.15 12.30 42.85
CA TRP A 89 18.14 13.24 43.97
C TRP A 89 18.05 12.56 45.33
N SER A 90 17.24 11.50 45.44
CA SER A 90 17.11 10.69 46.65
C SER A 90 18.44 10.02 47.01
N LYS A 91 19.09 9.36 46.04
CA LYS A 91 20.41 8.76 46.25
C LYS A 91 21.47 9.77 46.66
N LEU A 92 21.48 10.95 46.04
CA LEU A 92 22.39 12.04 46.43
C LEU A 92 22.16 12.50 47.88
N ARG A 93 20.90 12.67 48.29
CA ARG A 93 20.55 13.06 49.67
C ARG A 93 21.00 12.02 50.70
N LEU A 94 20.84 10.74 50.37
CA LEU A 94 21.24 9.61 51.21
C LEU A 94 22.73 9.26 51.11
N LYS A 95 23.53 10.02 50.34
CA LYS A 95 24.95 9.77 50.08
C LYS A 95 25.22 8.36 49.50
N LEU A 96 24.26 7.82 48.74
CA LEU A 96 24.37 6.53 48.08
C LEU A 96 25.18 6.63 46.78
N PRO A 97 25.92 5.58 46.40
CA PRO A 97 26.66 5.57 45.14
C PRO A 97 25.73 5.63 43.94
N LEU A 98 26.09 6.46 42.96
CA LEU A 98 25.41 6.54 41.67
C LEU A 98 26.08 5.63 40.63
N SER A 99 25.27 4.94 39.83
CA SER A 99 25.75 4.20 38.66
C SER A 99 26.33 5.15 37.59
N PRO A 100 27.15 4.66 36.63
CA PRO A 100 27.68 5.48 35.55
C PRO A 100 26.59 6.22 34.75
N GLY A 101 25.46 5.55 34.48
CA GLY A 101 24.31 6.15 33.78
C GLY A 101 23.66 7.27 34.59
N GLU A 102 23.44 7.07 35.89
CA GLU A 102 22.91 8.09 36.79
C GLU A 102 23.85 9.29 36.93
N LYS A 103 25.17 9.06 36.96
CA LYS A 103 26.17 10.14 36.94
C LYS A 103 26.09 10.96 35.66
N ALA A 104 25.96 10.31 34.51
CA ALA A 104 25.79 10.99 33.22
C ALA A 104 24.48 11.79 33.16
N HIS A 105 23.38 11.21 33.68
CA HIS A 105 22.09 11.90 33.80
C HIS A 105 22.18 13.13 34.70
N LEU A 106 22.80 13.01 35.87
CA LEU A 106 23.02 14.12 36.79
C LEU A 106 23.84 15.25 36.15
N ARG A 107 24.88 14.93 35.38
CA ARG A 107 25.65 15.94 34.63
C ARG A 107 24.77 16.71 33.65
N LYS A 108 23.88 16.01 32.93
CA LYS A 108 22.91 16.66 32.02
C LYS A 108 21.95 17.57 32.77
N LEU A 109 21.40 17.11 33.91
CA LEU A 109 20.51 17.91 34.75
C LEU A 109 21.19 19.19 35.26
N LYS A 110 22.47 19.08 35.67
CA LYS A 110 23.24 20.25 36.12
C LYS A 110 23.52 21.25 34.99
N GLN A 111 23.69 20.78 33.75
CA GLN A 111 23.96 21.64 32.60
C GLN A 111 22.69 22.31 32.03
N LYS A 112 21.58 21.56 31.95
CA LYS A 112 20.36 21.98 31.24
C LYS A 112 19.20 22.36 32.16
N GLY A 113 19.33 22.13 33.47
CA GLY A 113 18.22 22.22 34.41
C GLY A 113 17.24 21.04 34.31
N VAL A 114 16.11 21.16 35.00
CA VAL A 114 15.05 20.12 35.08
C VAL A 114 14.02 20.26 33.93
N TYR A 115 14.25 21.15 32.98
CA TYR A 115 13.29 21.41 31.91
C TYR A 115 13.12 20.19 30.98
N SER A 116 11.87 19.76 30.78
CA SER A 116 11.51 18.68 29.87
C SER A 116 10.50 19.16 28.82
N ASN A 117 10.76 18.83 27.56
CA ASN A 117 9.83 19.00 26.45
C ASN A 117 9.03 17.71 26.16
N LYS A 118 9.12 16.70 27.05
CA LYS A 118 8.45 15.42 26.87
C LYS A 118 6.96 15.56 27.16
N LEU A 119 6.20 14.66 26.55
CA LEU A 119 4.77 14.59 26.78
C LEU A 119 4.45 13.65 27.93
N SER A 120 3.38 13.97 28.64
CA SER A 120 2.77 13.05 29.59
C SER A 120 2.26 11.80 28.89
N THR A 121 2.19 10.70 29.63
CA THR A 121 1.65 9.43 29.16
C THR A 121 0.23 9.60 28.63
N LYS A 122 -0.58 10.42 29.31
CA LYS A 122 -1.95 10.75 28.90
C LYS A 122 -2.00 11.44 27.54
N ASN A 123 -1.13 12.42 27.31
CA ASN A 123 -1.09 13.17 26.05
C ASN A 123 -0.58 12.32 24.89
N ILE A 124 0.43 11.47 25.14
CA ILE A 124 0.93 10.50 24.15
C ILE A 124 -0.20 9.54 23.75
N TRP A 125 -0.93 9.02 24.74
CA TRP A 125 -2.03 8.10 24.50
C TRP A 125 -3.14 8.75 23.68
N ALA A 126 -3.59 9.94 24.06
CA ALA A 126 -4.63 10.68 23.34
C ALA A 126 -4.23 10.99 21.89
N ARG A 127 -2.99 11.44 21.68
CA ARG A 127 -2.44 11.70 20.34
C ARG A 127 -2.42 10.44 19.48
N ASN A 128 -1.94 9.33 20.03
CA ASN A 128 -1.87 8.06 19.33
C ASN A 128 -3.27 7.51 19.01
N ALA A 129 -4.22 7.63 19.94
CA ALA A 129 -5.61 7.24 19.72
C ALA A 129 -6.24 8.01 18.55
N ALA A 130 -6.06 9.34 18.50
CA ALA A 130 -6.52 10.17 17.40
C ALA A 130 -5.89 9.76 16.06
N LYS A 131 -4.56 9.58 16.04
CA LYS A 131 -3.82 9.14 14.85
C LYS A 131 -4.30 7.77 14.33
N PHE A 132 -4.51 6.82 15.23
CA PHE A 132 -4.98 5.47 14.86
C PHE A 132 -6.43 5.51 14.36
N LYS A 133 -7.28 6.35 14.95
CA LYS A 133 -8.64 6.59 14.45
C LYS A 133 -8.61 7.14 13.03
N GLU A 134 -7.78 8.14 12.75
CA GLU A 134 -7.63 8.71 11.41
C GLU A 134 -7.16 7.67 10.39
N LEU A 135 -6.16 6.85 10.74
CA LEU A 135 -5.70 5.77 9.85
C LEU A 135 -6.81 4.77 9.50
N ARG A 136 -7.63 4.39 10.48
CA ARG A 136 -8.77 3.47 10.26
C ARG A 136 -9.87 4.09 9.39
N LEU A 137 -10.07 5.41 9.48
CA LEU A 137 -11.05 6.11 8.67
C LEU A 137 -10.70 6.13 7.17
N LYS A 138 -9.41 5.98 6.82
CA LYS A 138 -8.96 5.92 5.41
C LYS A 138 -9.41 4.64 4.67
N CYS A 139 -9.84 3.62 5.41
CA CYS A 139 -10.32 2.35 4.87
C CYS A 139 -11.85 2.19 4.96
N LYS A 140 -12.60 3.31 4.99
CA LYS A 140 -14.07 3.28 5.03
C LYS A 140 -14.69 2.97 3.68
#